data_AF-A0A6C0IF04-F1
#
_entry.id   AF-A0A6C0IF04-F1
#
_cell.length_a   1.000
_cell.length_b   1.000
_cell.length_c   1.000
_cell.angle_alpha   90.00
_cell.angle_beta   90.00
_cell.angle_gamma   90.00
#
_symmetry.space_group_name_H-M   'P 1'
#
loop_
_entity.id
_entity.type
_entity.pdbx_description
1 polymer ?
#
loop_
_entity_poly.entity_id
_entity_poly.type
_entity_poly.pdbx_seq_one_letter_code
_entity_poly.pdbx_strand_id
1 'polypeptide(L)'
;MDIKINLDSLKDLENDNLKVDAIKFQKMLLLYNSIEQGWSIKKRNNAYVFIKNHEGKKEILEESYLLKFMKTNLDLNKVFS
;
A
#
# COMPACT_ATOMS: atom_id res chain seq x y z
N MET A 1 -21.24 -13.65 -1.85
CA MET A 1 -21.56 -12.32 -1.30
C MET A 1 -20.82 -11.33 -2.17
N ASP A 2 -21.49 -10.84 -3.20
CA ASP A 2 -20.89 -9.92 -4.16
C ASP A 2 -20.91 -8.54 -3.53
N ILE A 3 -19.75 -8.05 -3.11
CA ILE A 3 -19.61 -6.69 -2.65
C ILE A 3 -19.60 -5.80 -3.89
N LYS A 4 -20.76 -5.23 -4.22
CA LYS A 4 -20.87 -4.13 -5.18
C LYS A 4 -20.33 -2.88 -4.51
N ILE A 5 -19.10 -2.51 -4.81
CA ILE A 5 -18.57 -1.19 -4.43
C ILE A 5 -19.26 -0.17 -5.33
N ASN A 6 -20.07 0.71 -4.73
CA ASN A 6 -20.69 1.81 -5.46
C ASN A 6 -19.63 2.89 -5.77
N LEU A 7 -19.12 2.89 -7.00
CA LEU A 7 -18.19 3.92 -7.50
C LEU A 7 -18.85 5.29 -7.69
N ASP A 8 -20.18 5.42 -7.57
CA ASP A 8 -20.88 6.71 -7.66
C ASP A 8 -20.43 7.71 -6.59
N SER A 9 -19.90 7.22 -5.46
CA SER A 9 -19.34 8.04 -4.38
C SER A 9 -18.01 8.73 -4.72
N LEU A 10 -17.41 8.42 -5.86
CA LEU A 10 -16.15 9.00 -6.34
C LEU A 10 -16.34 9.89 -7.56
N LYS A 11 -17.59 10.16 -8.00
CA LYS A 11 -17.88 11.01 -9.18
C LYS A 11 -17.35 12.44 -9.04
N ASP A 12 -17.28 12.95 -7.81
CA ASP A 12 -16.76 14.29 -7.53
C ASP A 12 -15.23 14.39 -7.67
N LEU A 13 -14.54 13.24 -7.79
CA LEU A 13 -13.08 13.17 -7.97
C LEU A 13 -12.64 13.33 -9.43
N GLU A 14 -13.56 13.24 -10.39
CA GLU A 14 -13.23 13.36 -11.83
C GLU A 14 -12.87 14.80 -12.24
N ASN A 15 -13.26 15.81 -11.43
CA ASN A 15 -13.09 17.24 -11.76
C ASN A 15 -12.16 18.01 -10.81
N ASP A 16 -11.67 17.40 -9.73
CA ASP A 16 -10.73 18.03 -8.81
C ASP A 16 -9.31 17.46 -8.98
N ASN A 17 -8.31 18.35 -8.93
CA ASN A 17 -6.90 17.98 -8.88
C ASN A 17 -6.59 17.20 -7.58
N LEU A 18 -6.83 15.89 -7.58
CA LEU A 18 -6.54 15.00 -6.46
C LEU A 18 -5.05 14.98 -6.16
N LYS A 19 -4.68 15.70 -5.11
CA LYS A 19 -3.35 15.60 -4.51
C LYS A 19 -3.35 14.46 -3.52
N VAL A 20 -2.96 13.28 -3.99
CA VAL A 20 -2.63 12.15 -3.12
C VAL A 20 -1.16 12.28 -2.72
N ASP A 21 -0.88 12.19 -1.42
CA ASP A 21 0.48 12.09 -0.92
C ASP A 21 1.19 10.86 -1.53
N ALA A 22 2.34 11.09 -2.16
CA ALA A 22 3.05 10.05 -2.91
C ALA A 22 3.43 8.84 -2.04
N ILE A 23 3.79 9.08 -0.77
CA ILE A 23 4.13 8.01 0.17
C ILE A 23 2.87 7.19 0.52
N LYS A 24 1.73 7.85 0.72
CA LYS A 24 0.45 7.17 0.93
C LYS A 24 0.05 6.32 -0.28
N PHE A 25 0.22 6.84 -1.50
CA PHE A 25 -0.05 6.09 -2.73
C PHE A 25 0.87 4.87 -2.87
N GLN A 26 2.18 5.02 -2.63
CA GLN A 26 3.14 3.92 -2.64
C GLN A 26 2.80 2.84 -1.60
N LYS A 27 2.38 3.22 -0.38
CA LYS A 27 1.88 2.27 0.61
C LYS A 27 0.66 1.50 0.09
N MET A 28 -0.30 2.19 -0.55
CA MET A 28 -1.48 1.54 -1.12
C MET A 28 -1.10 0.52 -2.20
N LEU A 29 -0.18 0.89 -3.10
CA LEU A 29 0.32 -0.01 -4.15
C LEU A 29 1.01 -1.25 -3.57
N LEU A 30 1.87 -1.07 -2.55
CA LEU A 30 2.53 -2.18 -1.86
C LEU A 30 1.52 -3.17 -1.27
N LEU A 31 0.51 -2.65 -0.55
CA LEU A 31 -0.51 -3.48 0.09
C LEU A 31 -1.35 -4.21 -0.95
N TYR A 32 -1.79 -3.51 -2.00
CA TYR A 32 -2.57 -4.08 -3.08
C TYR A 32 -1.83 -5.22 -3.79
N ASN A 33 -0.61 -4.96 -4.27
CA ASN A 33 0.19 -5.95 -4.98
C ASN A 33 0.49 -7.19 -4.11
N SER A 34 0.70 -6.99 -2.80
CA SER A 34 0.95 -8.09 -1.88
C SER A 34 -0.29 -8.98 -1.72
N ILE A 35 -1.48 -8.39 -1.65
CA ILE A 35 -2.74 -9.15 -1.61
C ILE A 35 -2.91 -9.98 -2.89
N GLU A 36 -2.66 -9.40 -4.07
CA GLU A 36 -2.73 -10.11 -5.36
C GLU A 36 -1.73 -11.28 -5.43
N GLN A 37 -0.61 -11.20 -4.73
CA GLN A 37 0.36 -12.28 -4.61
C GLN A 37 0.00 -13.33 -3.54
N GLY A 38 -1.19 -13.24 -2.94
CA GLY A 38 -1.70 -14.22 -1.97
C GLY A 38 -1.29 -13.95 -0.52
N TRP A 39 -0.82 -12.75 -0.19
CA TRP A 39 -0.55 -12.37 1.20
C TRP A 39 -1.84 -11.93 1.92
N SER A 40 -2.01 -12.37 3.16
CA SER A 40 -2.92 -11.77 4.13
C SER A 40 -2.19 -10.71 4.93
N ILE A 41 -2.75 -9.50 5.01
CA ILE A 41 -2.10 -8.37 5.69
C ILE A 41 -2.96 -7.90 6.86
N LYS A 42 -2.34 -7.71 8.04
CA LYS A 42 -2.99 -7.16 9.23
C LYS A 42 -2.20 -5.97 9.76
N LYS A 43 -2.84 -4.81 9.92
CA LYS A 43 -2.25 -3.70 10.69
C LYS A 43 -2.33 -4.02 12.19
N ARG A 44 -1.20 -3.88 12.88
CA ARG A 44 -1.06 -4.09 14.33
C ARG A 44 -0.20 -2.98 14.90
N ASN A 45 -0.79 -2.09 15.69
CA ASN A 45 -0.10 -0.93 16.25
C ASN A 45 0.65 -0.16 15.14
N ASN A 46 1.97 -0.07 15.27
CA ASN A 46 2.86 0.62 14.35
C ASN A 46 3.50 -0.30 13.30
N ALA A 47 2.91 -1.47 13.03
CA ALA A 47 3.44 -2.41 12.06
C ALA A 47 2.36 -3.03 11.15
N TYR A 48 2.78 -3.54 10.01
CA TYR A 48 2.01 -4.38 9.13
C TYR A 48 2.53 -5.82 9.19
N VAL A 49 1.65 -6.77 9.45
CA VAL A 49 1.97 -8.19 9.50
C VAL A 49 1.46 -8.85 8.23
N PHE A 50 2.38 -9.32 7.40
CA PHE A 50 2.13 -10.04 6.16
C PHE A 50 2.27 -11.53 6.43
N ILE A 51 1.28 -12.32 6.02
CA ILE A 51 1.27 -13.77 6.19
C ILE A 51 0.88 -14.43 4.88
N LYS A 52 1.67 -15.40 4.42
CA LYS A 52 1.39 -16.20 3.22
C LYS A 52 1.25 -17.66 3.62
N ASN A 53 0.04 -18.05 3.99
CA ASN A 53 -0.24 -19.33 4.66
C ASN A 53 0.21 -20.55 3.84
N HIS A 54 -0.01 -20.54 2.53
CA HIS A 54 0.35 -21.66 1.66
C HIS A 54 1.87 -21.85 1.47
N GLU A 55 2.67 -20.84 1.82
CA GLU A 55 4.14 -20.90 1.81
C GLU A 55 4.73 -20.89 3.24
N GLY A 56 3.90 -20.85 4.29
CA GLY A 56 4.36 -20.72 5.68
C GLY A 56 5.16 -19.44 5.98
N LYS A 57 5.06 -18.40 5.14
CA LYS A 57 5.85 -17.16 5.31
C LYS A 57 5.14 -16.14 6.18
N LYS A 58 5.93 -15.40 6.96
CA LYS A 58 5.47 -14.27 7.78
C LYS A 58 6.51 -13.16 7.78
N GLU A 59 6.07 -11.94 7.47
CA GLU A 59 6.91 -10.75 7.51
C GLU A 59 6.24 -9.68 8.39
N ILE A 60 7.05 -8.93 9.14
CA ILE A 60 6.57 -7.83 9.98
C ILE A 60 7.30 -6.57 9.53
N LEU A 61 6.54 -5.62 8.99
CA LEU A 61 7.04 -4.35 8.52
C LEU A 61 6.64 -3.25 9.49
N GLU A 62 7.60 -2.79 10.30
CA GLU A 62 7.43 -1.59 11.12
C GLU A 62 7.17 -0.37 10.23
N GLU A 63 6.18 0.44 10.60
CA GLU A 63 5.73 1.58 9.80
C GLU A 63 6.82 2.65 9.69
N SER A 64 7.63 2.84 10.73
CA SER A 64 8.78 3.73 10.74
C SER A 64 9.88 3.26 9.79
N TYR A 65 10.17 1.96 9.80
CA TYR A 65 11.13 1.35 8.88
C TYR A 65 10.64 1.44 7.43
N LEU A 66 9.39 1.06 7.17
CA LEU A 66 8.79 1.11 5.84
C LEU A 66 8.82 2.54 5.30
N LEU A 67 8.49 3.54 6.12
CA LEU A 67 8.57 4.95 5.75
C LEU A 67 10.00 5.36 5.38
N LYS A 68 10.99 5.02 6.20
CA LYS A 68 12.40 5.30 5.92
C LYS A 68 12.84 4.62 4.63
N PHE A 69 12.48 3.36 4.44
CA PHE A 69 12.81 2.57 3.26
C PHE A 69 12.26 3.22 1.99
N MET A 70 10.97 3.59 1.96
CA MET A 70 10.35 4.22 0.81
C MET A 70 11.00 5.57 0.48
N LYS A 71 11.22 6.43 1.48
CA LYS A 71 11.88 7.73 1.28
C LYS A 71 13.32 7.61 0.75
N THR A 72 14.02 6.52 1.07
CA THR A 72 15.43 6.35 0.70
C THR A 72 15.61 5.61 -0.61
N ASN A 73 14.74 4.65 -0.92
CA ASN A 73 14.90 3.72 -2.05
C ASN A 73 13.88 3.94 -3.18
N LEU A 74 12.78 4.66 -2.94
CA LEU A 74 11.76 4.97 -3.95
C LEU A 74 11.80 6.45 -4.38
N ASP A 75 12.91 7.13 -4.11
CA ASP A 75 13.15 8.49 -4.57
C ASP A 75 13.51 8.48 -6.05
N LEU A 76 12.52 8.79 -6.90
CA LEU A 76 12.65 8.82 -8.36
C LEU A 76 13.68 9.83 -8.84
N ASN A 77 13.97 10.87 -8.06
CA ASN A 77 14.99 11.85 -8.45
C ASN A 77 16.37 11.22 -8.55
N LYS A 78 16.63 10.12 -7.84
CA LYS A 78 17.90 9.37 -7.94
C LYS A 78 18.02 8.53 -9.21
N VAL A 79 16.92 8.31 -9.93
CA VAL A 79 16.89 7.53 -11.18
C VAL A 79 17.00 8.45 -12.39
N PHE A 80 16.46 9.66 -12.30
CA PHE A 80 16.46 10.65 -13.37
C PHE A 80 17.60 11.69 -13.29
N SER A 81 18.51 11.53 -12.32
CA SER A 81 19.71 12.37 -12.17
C SER A 81 20.89 11.86 -12.99
#